data_AF-A0A060CAU2-F1
#
_entry.id   AF-A0A060CAU2-F1
#
_cell.length_a   1.000
_cell.length_b   1.000
_cell.length_c   1.000
_cell.angle_alpha   90.00
_cell.angle_beta   90.00
_cell.angle_gamma   90.00
#
_symmetry.space_group_name_H-M   'P 1'
#
loop_
_entity.id
_entity.type
_entity.pdbx_description
1 polymer ?
#
loop_
_entity_poly.entity_id
_entity_poly.type
_entity_poly.pdbx_seq_one_letter_code
_entity_poly.pdbx_strand_id
1 'polypeptide(L)'
;GKWNDQPIKLADLKKALFRWQTELDGKGWNSLYWNNHDQPRAVSRFATDNPKYRVVAAKMLATTLHFMQGTPYVYEGEEIGMTNVHFKRLDQYEDLESLNAYQQFVEQEHTLPAEKMLNYLAKMSRDNARTPMQWDTSEHAGFTQGQPWFKLNSNYHEINVAQV
;
A
#
# COMPACT_ATOMS: atom_id res chain seq x y z
N GLY A 1 9.80 8.02 -12.11
CA GLY A 1 9.40 8.85 -10.96
C GLY A 1 8.46 8.07 -10.06
N LYS A 2 8.04 8.63 -8.92
CA LYS A 2 7.11 8.00 -7.98
C LYS A 2 5.79 7.60 -8.64
N TRP A 3 5.18 8.53 -9.40
CA TRP A 3 3.89 8.31 -10.05
C TRP A 3 4.04 7.43 -11.28
N ASN A 4 3.58 6.19 -11.15
CA ASN A 4 3.54 5.19 -12.20
C ASN A 4 2.52 4.10 -11.86
N ASP A 5 2.13 3.32 -12.85
CA ASP A 5 1.21 2.20 -12.73
C ASP A 5 1.83 0.87 -13.17
N GLN A 6 3.14 0.85 -13.39
CA GLN A 6 3.82 -0.29 -13.97
C GLN A 6 4.00 -1.39 -12.91
N PRO A 7 3.63 -2.65 -13.23
CA PRO A 7 3.89 -3.75 -12.32
C PRO A 7 5.38 -3.90 -12.03
N ILE A 8 5.71 -4.22 -10.78
CA ILE A 8 7.09 -4.51 -10.39
C ILE A 8 7.54 -5.82 -11.04
N LYS A 9 8.64 -5.78 -11.77
CA LYS A 9 9.28 -6.99 -12.30
C LYS A 9 9.92 -7.75 -11.16
N LEU A 10 9.55 -9.03 -10.99
CA LEU A 10 10.11 -9.89 -9.95
C LEU A 10 11.64 -9.96 -9.98
N ALA A 11 12.25 -9.96 -11.17
CA ALA A 11 13.69 -9.97 -11.33
C ALA A 11 14.36 -8.73 -10.70
N ASP A 12 13.74 -7.56 -10.84
CA ASP A 12 14.28 -6.31 -10.29
C ASP A 12 14.08 -6.25 -8.76
N LEU A 13 12.93 -6.75 -8.28
CA LEU A 13 12.69 -6.89 -6.84
C LEU A 13 13.71 -7.82 -6.18
N LYS A 14 13.96 -9.00 -6.76
CA LYS A 14 14.95 -9.95 -6.24
C LYS A 14 16.36 -9.35 -6.22
N LYS A 15 16.76 -8.64 -7.28
CA LYS A 15 18.06 -7.94 -7.33
C LYS A 15 18.18 -6.91 -6.20
N ALA A 16 17.14 -6.12 -5.96
CA ALA A 16 17.14 -5.11 -4.90
C ALA A 16 17.26 -5.74 -3.50
N LEU A 17 16.43 -6.75 -3.18
CA LEU A 17 16.48 -7.44 -1.90
C LEU A 17 17.83 -8.15 -1.69
N PHE A 18 18.34 -8.84 -2.72
CA PHE A 18 19.63 -9.51 -2.67
C PHE A 18 20.77 -8.53 -2.39
N ARG A 19 20.80 -7.39 -3.09
CA ARG A 19 21.84 -6.37 -2.90
C ARG A 19 21.92 -5.93 -1.44
N TRP A 20 20.78 -5.55 -0.84
CA TRP A 20 20.74 -5.11 0.56
C TRP A 20 21.12 -6.20 1.56
N GLN A 21 20.75 -7.45 1.30
CA GLN A 21 21.20 -8.59 2.11
C GLN A 21 22.73 -8.75 2.04
N THR A 22 23.32 -8.68 0.85
CA THR A 22 24.77 -8.92 0.67
C THR A 22 25.65 -7.75 1.07
N GLU A 23 25.21 -6.50 0.85
CA GLU A 23 26.05 -5.31 1.09
C GLU A 23 26.18 -5.00 2.58
N LEU A 24 25.17 -5.34 3.39
CA LEU A 24 25.19 -5.12 4.84
C LEU A 24 25.60 -6.37 5.65
N ASP A 25 25.73 -7.54 5.02
CA ASP A 25 26.15 -8.76 5.72
C ASP A 25 27.52 -8.56 6.40
N GLY A 26 27.58 -8.87 7.70
CA GLY A 26 28.75 -8.66 8.56
C GLY A 26 29.18 -7.20 8.79
N LYS A 27 28.45 -6.20 8.26
CA LYS A 27 28.83 -4.77 8.30
C LYS A 27 27.75 -3.86 8.90
N GLY A 28 26.50 -4.31 8.91
CA GLY A 28 25.35 -3.55 9.39
C GLY A 28 24.15 -4.44 9.65
N TRP A 29 22.98 -3.82 9.78
CA TRP A 29 21.73 -4.53 10.04
C TRP A 29 20.59 -3.95 9.20
N ASN A 30 19.90 -4.79 8.44
CA ASN A 30 18.79 -4.36 7.59
C ASN A 30 17.52 -4.09 8.40
N SER A 31 16.78 -3.06 8.00
CA SER A 31 15.34 -2.96 8.29
C SER A 31 14.56 -3.61 7.16
N LEU A 32 13.62 -4.48 7.51
CA LEU A 32 12.85 -5.27 6.55
C LEU A 32 11.39 -4.81 6.61
N TYR A 33 10.93 -4.12 5.57
CA TYR A 33 9.54 -3.66 5.48
C TYR A 33 9.07 -3.71 4.01
N TRP A 34 7.78 -3.99 3.80
CA TRP A 34 7.16 -3.88 2.47
C TRP A 34 6.50 -2.52 2.25
N ASN A 35 5.87 -2.00 3.28
CA ASN A 35 5.09 -0.77 3.26
C ASN A 35 5.11 -0.09 4.63
N ASN A 36 4.57 1.12 4.66
CA ASN A 36 4.41 1.98 5.84
C ASN A 36 3.39 3.08 5.48
N HIS A 37 3.22 4.08 6.33
CA HIS A 37 2.29 5.20 6.11
C HIS A 37 2.58 6.08 4.87
N ASP A 38 3.74 5.90 4.20
CA ASP A 38 4.12 6.60 2.97
C ASP A 38 4.17 5.69 1.73
N GLN A 39 3.92 4.39 1.89
CA GLN A 39 3.95 3.41 0.79
C GLN A 39 2.59 2.71 0.66
N PRO A 40 2.10 2.45 -0.56
CA PRO A 40 0.83 1.74 -0.75
C PRO A 40 0.90 0.31 -0.17
N ARG A 41 -0.26 -0.33 -0.01
CA ARG A 41 -0.37 -1.64 0.64
C ARG A 41 0.44 -2.70 -0.11
N ALA A 42 1.22 -3.49 0.63
CA ALA A 42 2.18 -4.43 0.06
C ALA A 42 1.53 -5.43 -0.91
N VAL A 43 0.41 -6.03 -0.52
CA VAL A 43 -0.28 -7.04 -1.33
C VAL A 43 -0.79 -6.46 -2.66
N SER A 44 -1.29 -5.22 -2.65
CA SER A 44 -1.76 -4.52 -3.85
C SER A 44 -0.64 -4.13 -4.79
N ARG A 45 0.50 -3.69 -4.24
CA ARG A 45 1.65 -3.20 -5.01
C ARG A 45 2.48 -4.33 -5.62
N PHE A 46 2.79 -5.35 -4.82
CA PHE A 46 3.76 -6.39 -5.19
C PHE A 46 3.11 -7.70 -5.63
N ALA A 47 1.81 -7.86 -5.42
CA ALA A 47 1.09 -9.08 -5.78
C ALA A 47 -0.28 -8.83 -6.40
N THR A 48 -1.37 -9.00 -5.65
CA THR A 48 -2.74 -8.92 -6.19
C THR A 48 -3.79 -8.62 -5.12
N ASP A 49 -4.79 -7.82 -5.51
CA ASP A 49 -6.01 -7.58 -4.73
C ASP A 49 -7.12 -8.58 -5.04
N ASN A 50 -6.90 -9.51 -5.98
CA ASN A 50 -7.92 -10.49 -6.34
C ASN A 50 -8.30 -11.33 -5.11
N PRO A 51 -9.58 -11.33 -4.66
CA PRO A 51 -10.00 -12.04 -3.47
C PRO A 51 -9.64 -13.53 -3.47
N LYS A 52 -9.58 -14.16 -4.66
CA LYS A 52 -9.18 -15.55 -4.82
C LYS A 52 -7.73 -15.83 -4.39
N TYR A 53 -6.84 -14.86 -4.56
CA TYR A 53 -5.39 -15.03 -4.38
C TYR A 53 -4.78 -14.12 -3.31
N ARG A 54 -5.52 -13.11 -2.81
CA ARG A 54 -5.02 -12.11 -1.84
C ARG A 54 -4.36 -12.76 -0.62
N VAL A 55 -5.02 -13.75 -0.01
CA VAL A 55 -4.53 -14.40 1.22
C VAL A 55 -3.21 -15.15 0.96
N VAL A 56 -3.13 -15.93 -0.12
CA VAL A 56 -1.89 -16.66 -0.46
C VAL A 56 -0.77 -15.69 -0.86
N ALA A 57 -1.10 -14.61 -1.55
CA ALA A 57 -0.16 -13.56 -1.93
C ALA A 57 0.41 -12.80 -0.73
N ALA A 58 -0.45 -12.38 0.21
CA ALA A 58 -0.02 -11.69 1.43
C ALA A 58 0.91 -12.59 2.27
N LYS A 59 0.56 -13.87 2.45
CA LYS A 59 1.41 -14.84 3.14
C LYS A 59 2.75 -15.09 2.43
N MET A 60 2.75 -15.11 1.09
CA MET A 60 3.98 -15.22 0.29
C MET A 60 4.91 -14.03 0.50
N LEU A 61 4.38 -12.80 0.50
CA LEU A 61 5.15 -11.59 0.77
C LEU A 61 5.70 -11.58 2.21
N ALA A 62 4.86 -11.92 3.18
CA ALA A 62 5.27 -12.04 4.58
C ALA A 62 6.40 -13.06 4.74
N THR A 63 6.24 -14.26 4.17
CA THR A 63 7.25 -15.32 4.19
C THR A 63 8.57 -14.86 3.55
N THR A 64 8.50 -14.18 2.40
CA THR A 64 9.69 -13.70 1.70
C THR A 64 10.51 -12.75 2.57
N LEU A 65 9.85 -11.81 3.27
CA LEU A 65 10.52 -10.79 4.04
C LEU A 65 10.98 -11.28 5.42
N HIS A 66 10.15 -12.06 6.12
CA HIS A 66 10.44 -12.52 7.49
C HIS A 66 11.54 -13.59 7.56
N PHE A 67 11.89 -14.22 6.43
CA PHE A 67 13.01 -15.17 6.34
C PHE A 67 14.31 -14.53 5.83
N MET A 68 14.37 -13.20 5.71
CA MET A 68 15.61 -12.47 5.44
C MET A 68 16.32 -12.06 6.73
N GLN A 69 17.62 -11.77 6.65
CA GLN A 69 18.40 -11.26 7.78
C GLN A 69 18.09 -9.78 8.01
N GLY A 70 17.63 -9.44 9.20
CA GLY A 70 17.32 -8.07 9.60
C GLY A 70 16.19 -8.01 10.62
N THR A 71 15.72 -6.79 10.92
CA THR A 71 14.56 -6.56 11.79
C THR A 71 13.31 -6.33 10.94
N PRO A 72 12.31 -7.23 10.98
CA PRO A 72 11.03 -7.03 10.30
C PRO A 72 10.19 -5.94 10.97
N TYR A 73 9.54 -5.13 10.14
CA TYR A 73 8.52 -4.15 10.52
C TYR A 73 7.24 -4.53 9.80
N VAL A 74 6.17 -4.72 10.57
CA VAL A 74 4.83 -4.97 10.06
C VAL A 74 4.03 -3.68 10.24
N TYR A 75 3.46 -3.17 9.15
CA TYR A 75 2.61 -1.97 9.21
C TYR A 75 1.16 -2.35 9.53
N GLU A 76 0.45 -1.53 10.30
CA GLU A 76 -0.94 -1.82 10.73
C GLU A 76 -1.83 -2.23 9.55
N GLY A 77 -2.48 -3.38 9.65
CA GLY A 77 -3.34 -3.92 8.59
C GLY A 77 -2.61 -4.79 7.56
N GLU A 78 -1.27 -4.84 7.53
CA GLU A 78 -0.51 -5.79 6.72
C GLU A 78 -0.81 -7.23 7.15
N GLU A 79 -0.96 -7.47 8.45
CA GLU A 79 -1.22 -8.77 9.06
C GLU A 79 -2.58 -9.37 8.67
N ILE A 80 -3.57 -8.52 8.37
CA ILE A 80 -4.89 -8.94 7.84
C ILE A 80 -4.97 -8.82 6.31
N GLY A 81 -3.91 -8.36 5.66
CA GLY A 81 -3.84 -8.19 4.21
C GLY A 81 -4.74 -7.08 3.66
N MET A 82 -4.81 -5.92 4.36
CA MET A 82 -5.47 -4.71 3.84
C MET A 82 -4.92 -4.33 2.46
N THR A 83 -5.80 -3.82 1.61
CA THR A 83 -5.48 -3.48 0.21
C THR A 83 -5.53 -1.98 -0.03
N ASN A 84 -4.99 -1.53 -1.17
CA ASN A 84 -5.23 -0.20 -1.69
C ASN A 84 -6.74 0.07 -1.81
N VAL A 85 -7.10 1.35 -1.78
CA VAL A 85 -8.49 1.82 -1.75
C VAL A 85 -9.05 2.13 -3.15
N HIS A 86 -8.18 2.28 -4.15
CA HIS A 86 -8.54 2.44 -5.57
C HIS A 86 -9.54 3.58 -5.84
N PHE A 87 -9.37 4.73 -5.16
CA PHE A 87 -10.20 5.90 -5.39
C PHE A 87 -10.11 6.40 -6.83
N LYS A 88 -11.27 6.81 -7.36
CA LYS A 88 -11.45 7.17 -8.78
C LYS A 88 -11.59 8.66 -9.03
N ARG A 89 -11.70 9.46 -7.96
CA ARG A 89 -11.87 10.91 -8.04
C ARG A 89 -10.88 11.59 -7.09
N LEU A 90 -10.44 12.79 -7.47
CA LEU A 90 -9.46 13.55 -6.71
C LEU A 90 -9.98 13.96 -5.32
N ASP A 91 -11.29 14.25 -5.21
CA ASP A 91 -11.98 14.62 -3.95
C ASP A 91 -11.99 13.53 -2.88
N GLN A 92 -11.52 12.32 -3.21
CA GLN A 92 -11.39 11.22 -2.26
C GLN A 92 -9.98 11.15 -1.64
N TYR A 93 -9.02 11.92 -2.14
CA TYR A 93 -7.66 11.98 -1.62
C TYR A 93 -7.50 13.19 -0.70
N GLU A 94 -6.77 13.02 0.40
CA GLU A 94 -6.47 14.08 1.36
C GLU A 94 -4.97 14.39 1.43
N ASP A 95 -4.13 13.49 0.92
CA ASP A 95 -2.68 13.67 0.90
C ASP A 95 -2.25 14.85 0.02
N LEU A 96 -1.64 15.87 0.65
CA LEU A 96 -1.08 17.04 -0.03
C LEU A 96 -0.10 16.68 -1.15
N GLU A 97 0.68 15.61 -1.03
CA GLU A 97 1.59 15.20 -2.10
C GLU A 97 0.82 14.71 -3.33
N SER A 98 -0.27 13.99 -3.13
CA SER A 98 -1.16 13.52 -4.19
C SER A 98 -1.88 14.69 -4.86
N LEU A 99 -2.40 15.63 -4.06
CA LEU A 99 -3.08 16.83 -4.55
C LEU A 99 -2.12 17.76 -5.32
N ASN A 100 -0.94 18.04 -4.77
CA ASN A 100 0.07 18.88 -5.41
C ASN A 100 0.59 18.24 -6.70
N ALA A 101 0.80 16.92 -6.72
CA ALA A 101 1.23 16.23 -7.93
C ALA A 101 0.14 16.27 -9.03
N TYR A 102 -1.14 16.15 -8.66
CA TYR A 102 -2.23 16.31 -9.62
C TYR A 102 -2.23 17.73 -10.18
N GLN A 103 -2.21 18.74 -9.31
CA GLN A 103 -2.16 20.15 -9.71
C GLN A 103 -0.97 20.43 -10.65
N GLN A 104 0.22 19.96 -10.29
CA GLN A 104 1.42 20.16 -11.10
C GLN A 104 1.32 19.49 -12.47
N PHE A 105 1.14 18.16 -12.51
CA PHE A 105 1.26 17.41 -13.78
C PHE A 105 0.03 17.51 -14.68
N VAL A 106 -1.16 17.74 -14.11
CA VAL A 106 -2.42 17.78 -14.86
C VAL A 106 -2.84 19.22 -15.17
N GLU A 107 -2.85 20.10 -14.17
CA GLU A 107 -3.45 21.44 -14.29
C GLU A 107 -2.44 22.52 -14.72
N GLN A 108 -1.19 22.42 -14.28
CA GLN A 108 -0.17 23.43 -14.57
C GLN A 108 0.66 23.04 -15.80
N GLU A 109 1.35 21.90 -15.73
CA GLU A 109 2.29 21.47 -16.76
C GLU A 109 1.61 20.76 -17.94
N HIS A 110 0.39 20.25 -17.75
CA HIS A 110 -0.36 19.47 -18.74
C HIS A 110 0.43 18.29 -19.33
N THR A 111 1.33 17.70 -18.55
CA THR A 111 2.20 16.59 -18.96
C THR A 111 1.51 15.23 -18.81
N LEU A 112 0.42 15.15 -18.04
CA LEU A 112 -0.38 13.95 -17.84
C LEU A 112 -1.89 14.22 -17.92
N PRO A 113 -2.67 13.38 -18.62
CA PRO A 113 -4.13 13.42 -18.53
C PRO A 113 -4.61 13.14 -17.10
N ALA A 114 -5.70 13.79 -16.69
CA ALA A 114 -6.32 13.62 -15.37
C ALA A 114 -6.59 12.14 -15.02
N GLU A 115 -7.18 11.39 -15.94
CA GLU A 115 -7.48 9.96 -15.76
C GLU A 115 -6.20 9.14 -15.48
N LYS A 116 -5.13 9.44 -16.21
CA LYS A 116 -3.84 8.74 -16.03
C LYS A 116 -3.22 9.06 -14.68
N MET A 117 -3.32 10.31 -14.23
CA MET A 117 -2.85 10.70 -12.91
C MET A 117 -3.67 10.04 -11.80
N LEU A 118 -5.00 9.96 -11.94
CA LEU A 118 -5.86 9.25 -10.98
C LEU A 118 -5.51 7.75 -10.89
N ASN A 119 -5.17 7.11 -12.01
CA ASN A 119 -4.68 5.73 -12.02
C ASN A 119 -3.34 5.59 -11.29
N TYR A 120 -2.44 6.58 -11.40
CA TYR A 120 -1.19 6.61 -10.63
C TYR A 120 -1.46 6.79 -9.13
N LEU A 121 -2.37 7.69 -8.74
CA LEU A 121 -2.76 7.91 -7.35
C LEU A 121 -3.36 6.64 -6.74
N ALA A 122 -4.26 5.96 -7.45
CA ALA A 122 -4.90 4.72 -7.00
C ALA A 122 -3.87 3.63 -6.66
N LYS A 123 -2.71 3.63 -7.35
CA LYS A 123 -1.63 2.66 -7.10
C LYS A 123 -0.60 3.14 -6.09
N MET A 124 -0.24 4.42 -6.10
CA MET A 124 0.98 4.93 -5.46
C MET A 124 0.75 5.98 -4.37
N SER A 125 -0.47 6.50 -4.22
CA SER A 125 -0.78 7.47 -3.17
C SER A 125 -0.55 6.87 -1.79
N ARG A 126 -0.08 7.72 -0.87
CA ARG A 126 0.15 7.40 0.53
C ARG A 126 -1.16 7.12 1.27
N ASP A 127 -2.25 7.71 0.80
CA ASP A 127 -3.59 7.52 1.36
C ASP A 127 -4.05 6.05 1.33
N ASN A 128 -3.53 5.24 0.42
CA ASN A 128 -3.77 3.79 0.43
C ASN A 128 -3.38 3.12 1.76
N ALA A 129 -2.36 3.66 2.44
CA ALA A 129 -1.88 3.15 3.71
C ALA A 129 -2.55 3.82 4.93
N ARG A 130 -3.37 4.86 4.70
CA ARG A 130 -3.90 5.73 5.76
C ARG A 130 -5.41 5.63 5.95
N THR A 131 -6.09 4.86 5.10
CA THR A 131 -7.48 4.46 5.38
C THR A 131 -7.57 3.82 6.77
N PRO A 132 -8.61 4.12 7.56
CA PRO A 132 -8.74 3.61 8.92
C PRO A 132 -8.57 2.08 9.02
N MET A 133 -7.96 1.63 10.11
CA MET A 133 -7.79 0.20 10.42
C MET A 133 -9.14 -0.53 10.49
N GLN A 134 -9.18 -1.76 9.98
CA GLN A 134 -10.40 -2.55 9.81
C GLN A 134 -10.53 -3.59 10.93
N TRP A 135 -11.22 -3.24 12.02
CA TRP A 135 -11.35 -4.11 13.19
C TRP A 135 -12.41 -5.20 13.02
N ASP A 136 -13.60 -4.82 12.56
CA ASP A 136 -14.73 -5.73 12.38
C ASP A 136 -15.66 -5.30 11.24
N THR A 137 -16.86 -5.89 11.17
CA THR A 137 -17.88 -5.60 10.16
C THR A 137 -18.89 -4.54 10.59
N SER A 138 -18.73 -3.94 11.78
CA SER A 138 -19.63 -2.92 12.28
C SER A 138 -19.42 -1.57 11.56
N GLU A 139 -20.23 -0.58 11.89
CA GLU A 139 -20.10 0.76 11.30
C GLU A 139 -18.68 1.29 11.45
N HIS A 140 -18.17 1.91 10.38
CA HIS A 140 -16.78 2.37 10.30
C HIS A 140 -15.74 1.29 10.64
N ALA A 141 -16.02 0.02 10.33
CA ALA A 141 -15.14 -1.12 10.60
C ALA A 141 -14.73 -1.25 12.07
N GLY A 142 -15.54 -0.75 13.00
CA GLY A 142 -15.21 -0.70 14.43
C GLY A 142 -14.11 0.32 14.78
N PHE A 143 -13.68 1.17 13.85
CA PHE A 143 -12.62 2.17 14.07
C PHE A 143 -13.07 3.33 14.96
N THR A 144 -14.33 3.77 14.81
CA THR A 144 -14.88 4.90 15.56
C THR A 144 -16.39 4.82 15.63
N GLN A 145 -16.98 5.45 16.65
CA GLN A 145 -18.42 5.70 16.74
C GLN A 145 -18.83 7.06 16.11
N GLY A 146 -17.85 7.91 15.82
CA GLY A 146 -18.05 9.22 15.19
C GLY A 146 -17.77 9.20 13.68
N GLN A 147 -17.54 10.36 13.09
CA GLN A 147 -17.11 10.43 11.69
C GLN A 147 -15.61 10.14 11.59
N PRO A 148 -15.18 9.16 10.78
CA PRO A 148 -13.76 8.92 10.55
C PRO A 148 -13.15 10.11 9.82
N TRP A 149 -11.93 10.47 10.19
CA TRP A 149 -11.21 11.59 9.57
C TRP A 149 -10.95 11.34 8.07
N PHE A 150 -10.86 10.07 7.67
CA PHE A 150 -10.65 9.66 6.30
C PHE A 150 -11.56 8.50 5.91
N LYS A 151 -11.89 8.42 4.63
CA LYS A 151 -12.80 7.40 4.11
C LYS A 151 -12.21 5.99 4.27
N LEU A 152 -13.06 5.06 4.72
CA LEU A 152 -12.70 3.65 4.82
C LEU A 152 -12.56 2.98 3.46
N ASN A 153 -11.79 1.89 3.43
CA ASN A 153 -11.84 0.95 2.32
C ASN A 153 -13.17 0.18 2.35
N SER A 154 -13.85 0.07 1.21
CA SER A 154 -15.18 -0.57 1.14
C SER A 154 -15.14 -2.07 1.42
N ASN A 155 -13.96 -2.70 1.39
CA ASN A 155 -13.79 -4.14 1.61
C ASN A 155 -13.62 -4.54 3.09
N TYR A 156 -13.90 -3.64 4.04
CA TYR A 156 -13.76 -3.96 5.46
C TYR A 156 -14.74 -5.05 5.93
N HIS A 157 -15.83 -5.29 5.20
CA HIS A 157 -16.74 -6.39 5.49
C HIS A 157 -16.12 -7.78 5.24
N GLU A 158 -15.12 -7.88 4.35
CA GLU A 158 -14.42 -9.12 4.00
C GLU A 158 -12.97 -9.17 4.50
N ILE A 159 -12.42 -8.03 4.93
CA ILE A 159 -11.07 -7.89 5.45
C ILE A 159 -11.17 -7.16 6.77
N ASN A 160 -11.10 -7.85 7.89
CA ASN A 160 -11.06 -7.23 9.20
C ASN A 160 -10.48 -8.21 10.22
N VAL A 161 -10.00 -7.69 11.35
CA VAL A 161 -9.38 -8.47 12.41
C VAL A 161 -10.31 -9.57 12.93
N ALA A 162 -11.61 -9.31 13.07
CA ALA A 162 -12.58 -10.29 13.57
C ALA A 162 -12.80 -11.52 12.66
N GLN A 163 -12.28 -11.51 11.43
CA GLN A 163 -12.42 -12.59 10.44
C GLN A 163 -11.12 -13.33 10.10
N VAL A 164 -9.99 -12.98 10.72
CA VAL A 164 -8.67 -13.60 10.45
C VAL A 164 -8.36 -14.75 11.39
#